data_AF-A0A5C4Y5M9-F1
#
_entry.id   AF-A0A5C4Y5M9-F1
#
_cell.length_a   1.000
_cell.length_b   1.000
_cell.length_c   1.000
_cell.angle_alpha   90.00
_cell.angle_beta   90.00
_cell.angle_gamma   90.00
#
_symmetry.space_group_name_H-M   'P 1'
#
loop_
_entity.id
_entity.type
_entity.pdbx_description
1 polymer ?
#
loop_
_entity_poly.entity_id
_entity_poly.type
_entity_poly.pdbx_seq_one_letter_code
_entity_poly.pdbx_strand_id
1 'polypeptide(L)'
;MPSTERPVHADLDLERVRSRVSAYVYGNVLVLAAVVGCAPESVRSGRAVVIVLATMVTTYLAHVVAHRIGESVGRRQEEARLHLRAELRDALPIVTSGVLPALVLLVASLVGSEGTAGAVAQLVAALVPVVRLAGTGSVTARMAAGGPSRSAFWSAVGLAVAGSLIAVVKVLLTH
;
A
#
# COMPACT_ATOMS: atom_id res chain seq x y z
N MET A 1 -2.34 44.77 -4.32
CA MET A 1 -1.65 43.47 -4.31
C MET A 1 -2.53 42.46 -5.02
N PRO A 2 -2.11 41.87 -6.16
CA PRO A 2 -2.93 40.88 -6.83
C PRO A 2 -2.87 39.57 -6.04
N SER A 3 -4.02 39.11 -5.57
CA SER A 3 -4.24 37.78 -5.01
C SER A 3 -3.90 36.76 -6.09
N THR A 4 -2.83 35.99 -5.87
CA THR A 4 -2.51 34.80 -6.66
C THR A 4 -3.53 33.71 -6.34
N GLU A 5 -4.74 33.83 -6.89
CA GLU A 5 -5.70 32.74 -6.91
C GLU A 5 -5.12 31.63 -7.77
N ARG A 6 -4.61 30.57 -7.13
CA ARG A 6 -4.35 29.34 -7.86
C ARG A 6 -5.69 28.84 -8.40
N PRO A 7 -5.77 28.40 -9.66
CA PRO A 7 -7.02 27.89 -10.21
C PRO A 7 -7.48 26.68 -9.39
N VAL A 8 -8.73 26.66 -8.93
CA VAL A 8 -9.35 25.61 -8.10
C VAL A 8 -9.13 24.20 -8.66
N HIS A 9 -9.03 24.06 -10.00
CA HIS A 9 -8.70 22.81 -10.66
C HIS A 9 -7.30 22.26 -10.31
N ALA A 10 -6.30 23.12 -10.15
CA ALA A 10 -4.95 22.72 -9.79
C ALA A 10 -4.88 22.18 -8.35
N ASP A 11 -5.66 22.74 -7.42
CA ASP A 11 -5.71 22.27 -6.05
C ASP A 11 -6.42 20.91 -5.94
N LEU A 12 -7.50 20.70 -6.71
CA LEU A 12 -8.18 19.40 -6.80
C LEU A 12 -7.28 18.30 -7.40
N ASP A 13 -6.47 18.64 -8.40
CA ASP A 13 -5.51 17.70 -9.00
C ASP A 13 -4.39 17.33 -8.03
N LEU A 14 -3.86 18.31 -7.27
CA LEU A 14 -2.86 18.05 -6.23
C LEU A 14 -3.41 17.15 -5.12
N GLU A 15 -4.66 17.35 -4.70
CA GLU A 15 -5.29 16.53 -3.67
C GLU A 15 -5.44 15.07 -4.13
N ARG A 16 -5.84 14.85 -5.39
CA ARG A 16 -5.91 13.51 -5.97
C ARG A 16 -4.55 12.84 -6.07
N VAL A 17 -3.51 13.58 -6.46
CA VAL A 17 -2.12 13.07 -6.47
C VAL A 17 -1.69 12.68 -5.06
N ARG A 18 -1.97 13.50 -4.05
CA ARG A 18 -1.68 13.19 -2.65
C ARG A 18 -2.43 11.95 -2.16
N SER A 19 -3.72 11.84 -2.45
CA SER A 19 -4.55 10.68 -2.10
C SER A 19 -3.96 9.40 -2.69
N ARG A 20 -3.65 9.39 -3.99
CA ARG A 20 -3.04 8.24 -4.69
C ARG A 20 -1.69 7.83 -4.11
N VAL A 21 -0.83 8.80 -3.81
CA VAL A 21 0.51 8.54 -3.24
C VAL A 21 0.37 7.96 -1.83
N SER A 22 -0.52 8.51 -1.00
CA SER A 22 -0.81 8.00 0.33
C SER A 22 -1.35 6.57 0.29
N ALA A 23 -2.35 6.32 -0.56
CA ALA A 23 -2.92 5.00 -0.80
C ALA A 23 -1.87 3.98 -1.24
N TYR A 24 -0.93 4.38 -2.11
CA TYR A 24 0.17 3.54 -2.56
C TYR A 24 1.11 3.18 -1.39
N VAL A 25 1.56 4.17 -0.62
CA VAL A 25 2.48 3.92 0.51
C VAL A 25 1.81 3.05 1.56
N TYR A 26 0.62 3.42 2.01
CA TYR A 26 -0.10 2.73 3.07
C TYR A 26 -0.42 1.27 2.69
N GLY A 27 -0.91 1.05 1.47
CA GLY A 27 -1.20 -0.29 0.97
C GLY A 27 0.04 -1.19 1.00
N ASN A 28 1.18 -0.72 0.47
CA ASN A 28 2.41 -1.52 0.46
C ASN A 28 2.93 -1.83 1.86
N VAL A 29 2.83 -0.89 2.79
CA VAL A 29 3.26 -1.09 4.19
C VAL A 29 2.41 -2.15 4.88
N LEU A 30 1.09 -2.08 4.74
CA LEU A 30 0.19 -3.06 5.34
C LEU A 30 0.33 -4.44 4.73
N VAL A 31 0.52 -4.52 3.41
CA VAL A 31 0.80 -5.80 2.74
C VAL A 31 2.14 -6.38 3.17
N LEU A 32 3.19 -5.55 3.29
CA LEU A 32 4.48 -6.01 3.82
C LEU A 32 4.32 -6.58 5.23
N ALA A 33 3.60 -5.86 6.10
CA ALA A 33 3.30 -6.33 7.45
C ALA A 33 2.51 -7.65 7.46
N ALA A 34 1.51 -7.80 6.58
CA ALA A 34 0.73 -9.01 6.44
C ALA A 34 1.59 -10.21 5.99
N VAL A 35 2.45 -10.02 4.99
CA VAL A 35 3.36 -11.07 4.48
C VAL A 35 4.36 -11.49 5.56
N VAL A 36 5.00 -10.52 6.21
CA VAL A 36 5.98 -10.78 7.29
C VAL A 36 5.33 -11.44 8.51
N GLY A 37 4.10 -11.02 8.85
CA GLY A 37 3.33 -11.53 9.97
C GLY A 37 2.93 -13.01 9.81
N CYS A 38 2.88 -13.54 8.59
CA CYS A 38 2.52 -14.93 8.34
C CYS A 38 3.58 -15.90 8.85
N ALA A 39 3.18 -16.91 9.63
CA ALA A 39 4.03 -18.05 9.97
C ALA A 39 4.35 -18.91 8.72
N PRO A 40 5.48 -19.65 8.69
CA PRO A 40 5.83 -20.52 7.56
C PRO A 40 4.72 -21.51 7.20
N GLU A 41 4.03 -22.07 8.20
CA GLU A 41 2.92 -23.01 8.03
C GLU A 41 1.72 -22.35 7.33
N SER A 42 1.55 -21.04 7.49
CA SER A 42 0.52 -20.26 6.80
C SER A 42 0.79 -20.15 5.31
N VAL A 43 2.06 -20.14 4.88
CA VAL A 43 2.42 -20.14 3.46
C VAL A 43 2.05 -21.49 2.85
N ARG A 44 2.47 -22.60 3.50
CA ARG A 44 2.15 -23.96 3.04
C ARG A 44 0.66 -24.22 2.96
N SER A 45 -0.11 -23.82 3.98
CA SER A 45 -1.56 -24.02 4.02
C SER A 45 -2.36 -23.06 3.14
N GLY A 46 -1.71 -22.12 2.45
CA GLY A 46 -2.38 -21.07 1.67
C GLY A 46 -3.06 -19.99 2.50
N ARG A 47 -3.07 -20.09 3.85
CA ARG A 47 -3.62 -19.07 4.76
C ARG A 47 -2.95 -17.72 4.58
N ALA A 48 -1.66 -17.68 4.23
CA ALA A 48 -0.94 -16.44 3.98
C ALA A 48 -1.54 -15.64 2.81
N VAL A 49 -2.05 -16.33 1.78
CA VAL A 49 -2.77 -15.71 0.65
C VAL A 49 -4.03 -15.03 1.16
N VAL A 50 -4.83 -15.74 1.94
CA VAL A 50 -6.07 -15.21 2.52
C VAL A 50 -5.79 -14.00 3.40
N ILE A 51 -4.76 -14.05 4.24
CA ILE A 51 -4.36 -12.94 5.12
C ILE A 51 -4.02 -11.70 4.27
N VAL A 52 -3.16 -11.84 3.25
CA VAL A 52 -2.77 -10.72 2.39
C VAL A 52 -3.96 -10.14 1.62
N LEU A 53 -4.80 -11.01 1.02
CA LEU A 53 -5.99 -10.57 0.30
C LEU A 53 -6.99 -9.87 1.23
N ALA A 54 -7.23 -10.44 2.42
CA ALA A 54 -8.11 -9.85 3.43
C ALA A 54 -7.58 -8.49 3.89
N THR A 55 -6.29 -8.36 4.18
CA THR A 55 -5.67 -7.08 4.53
C THR A 55 -5.89 -6.04 3.44
N MET A 56 -5.68 -6.37 2.17
CA MET A 56 -5.92 -5.41 1.08
C MET A 56 -7.38 -4.96 1.00
N VAL A 57 -8.31 -5.91 1.03
CA VAL A 57 -9.74 -5.62 0.88
C VAL A 57 -10.25 -4.81 2.06
N THR A 58 -9.93 -5.19 3.29
CA THR A 58 -10.39 -4.47 4.49
C THR A 58 -9.78 -3.07 4.56
N THR A 59 -8.50 -2.93 4.20
CA THR A 59 -7.83 -1.63 4.13
C THR A 59 -8.49 -0.71 3.11
N TYR A 60 -8.75 -1.22 1.91
CA TYR A 60 -9.41 -0.46 0.86
C TYR A 60 -10.81 -0.01 1.29
N LEU A 61 -11.60 -0.92 1.88
CA LEU A 61 -12.93 -0.59 2.40
C LEU A 61 -12.86 0.44 3.54
N ALA A 62 -11.94 0.28 4.47
CA ALA A 62 -11.73 1.24 5.56
C ALA A 62 -11.36 2.64 5.03
N HIS A 63 -10.48 2.71 4.03
CA HIS A 63 -10.12 3.97 3.37
C HIS A 63 -11.32 4.64 2.72
N VAL A 64 -12.12 3.88 1.96
CA VAL A 64 -13.34 4.40 1.32
C VAL A 64 -14.34 4.90 2.37
N VAL A 65 -14.57 4.15 3.45
CA VAL A 65 -15.48 4.55 4.53
C VAL A 65 -14.98 5.82 5.22
N ALA A 66 -13.70 5.89 5.57
CA ALA A 66 -13.10 7.05 6.22
C ALA A 66 -13.21 8.30 5.32
N HIS A 67 -12.94 8.17 4.02
CA HIS A 67 -13.08 9.25 3.07
C HIS A 67 -14.54 9.72 2.97
N ARG A 68 -15.49 8.78 2.88
CA ARG A 68 -16.92 9.09 2.82
C ARG A 68 -17.42 9.86 4.04
N ILE A 69 -17.00 9.44 5.23
CA ILE A 69 -17.34 10.13 6.47
C ILE A 69 -16.71 11.53 6.49
N GLY A 70 -15.45 11.66 6.05
CA GLY A 70 -14.77 12.96 5.93
C GLY A 70 -15.50 13.92 4.99
N GLU A 71 -15.93 13.46 3.81
CA GLU A 71 -16.67 14.29 2.84
C GLU A 71 -18.08 14.68 3.30
N SER A 72 -18.70 13.87 4.17
CA SER A 72 -20.03 14.17 4.70
C SER A 72 -20.06 15.41 5.59
N VAL A 73 -18.88 15.83 6.09
CA VAL A 73 -18.70 17.07 6.83
C VAL A 73 -18.47 18.22 5.84
N GLY A 74 -19.55 18.93 5.48
CA GLY A 74 -19.47 20.23 4.77
C GLY A 74 -19.76 20.23 3.26
N ARG A 75 -20.19 19.12 2.64
CA ARG A 75 -20.57 19.07 1.21
C ARG A 75 -22.01 18.62 0.97
N ARG A 76 -22.61 19.09 -0.14
CA ARG A 76 -23.96 18.68 -0.59
C ARG A 76 -23.90 17.28 -1.24
N GLN A 77 -24.96 16.47 -1.08
CA GLN A 77 -24.95 15.04 -1.43
C GLN A 77 -24.69 14.70 -2.91
N GLU A 78 -25.05 15.58 -3.86
CA GLU A 78 -24.84 15.33 -5.29
C GLU A 78 -23.37 15.40 -5.70
N GLU A 79 -22.61 16.36 -5.15
CA GLU A 79 -21.16 16.48 -5.36
C GLU A 79 -20.43 15.25 -4.79
N ALA A 80 -20.87 14.76 -3.62
CA ALA A 80 -20.27 13.59 -2.97
C ALA A 80 -20.35 12.30 -3.81
N ARG A 81 -21.32 12.13 -4.73
CA ARG A 81 -21.43 10.91 -5.55
C ARG A 81 -20.40 10.87 -6.69
N LEU A 82 -20.17 12.01 -7.34
CA LEU A 82 -19.18 12.11 -8.42
C LEU A 82 -17.75 11.97 -7.88
N HIS A 83 -17.49 12.52 -6.70
CA HIS A 83 -16.20 12.40 -6.01
C HIS A 83 -15.89 10.96 -5.57
N LEU A 84 -16.89 10.17 -5.14
CA LEU A 84 -16.65 8.77 -4.77
C LEU A 84 -16.02 7.95 -5.89
N ARG A 85 -16.50 8.06 -7.14
CA ARG A 85 -15.96 7.25 -8.24
C ARG A 85 -14.50 7.58 -8.52
N ALA A 86 -14.12 8.84 -8.38
CA ALA A 86 -12.73 9.26 -8.49
C ALA A 86 -11.92 8.69 -7.31
N GLU A 87 -12.43 8.79 -6.08
CA GLU A 87 -11.74 8.27 -4.90
C GLU A 87 -11.53 6.75 -4.94
N LEU A 88 -12.52 5.98 -5.39
CA LEU A 88 -12.37 4.53 -5.58
C LEU A 88 -11.21 4.22 -6.53
N ARG A 89 -11.06 5.00 -7.61
CA ARG A 89 -9.93 4.89 -8.55
C ARG A 89 -8.62 5.35 -7.95
N ASP A 90 -8.65 6.38 -7.11
CA ASP A 90 -7.47 6.93 -6.46
C ASP A 90 -6.95 6.00 -5.36
N ALA A 91 -7.82 5.16 -4.79
CA ALA A 91 -7.51 4.15 -3.78
C ALA A 91 -7.12 2.76 -4.36
N LEU A 92 -7.21 2.55 -5.68
CA LEU A 92 -6.73 1.31 -6.35
C LEU A 92 -5.28 0.89 -6.02
N PRO A 93 -4.33 1.83 -5.77
CA PRO A 93 -3.01 1.48 -5.29
C PRO A 93 -3.00 0.55 -4.05
N ILE A 94 -4.00 0.64 -3.17
CA ILE A 94 -4.16 -0.26 -2.02
C ILE A 94 -4.44 -1.68 -2.51
N VAL A 95 -5.42 -1.85 -3.39
CA VAL A 95 -5.80 -3.19 -3.89
C VAL A 95 -4.67 -3.81 -4.70
N THR A 96 -3.97 -3.02 -5.51
CA THR A 96 -2.87 -3.56 -6.31
C THR A 96 -1.65 -3.92 -5.47
N SER A 97 -1.50 -3.39 -4.24
CA SER A 97 -0.32 -3.55 -3.37
C SER A 97 0.04 -5.00 -3.08
N GLY A 98 -0.95 -5.85 -2.85
CA GLY A 98 -0.77 -7.25 -2.46
C GLY A 98 -1.20 -8.28 -3.49
N VAL A 99 -1.59 -7.89 -4.71
CA VAL A 99 -1.90 -8.85 -5.79
C VAL A 99 -0.67 -9.72 -6.10
N LEU A 100 0.47 -9.08 -6.43
CA LEU A 100 1.68 -9.83 -6.77
C LEU A 100 2.24 -10.63 -5.57
N PRO A 101 2.32 -10.08 -4.34
CA PRO A 101 2.65 -10.87 -3.15
C PRO A 101 1.73 -12.07 -2.94
N ALA A 102 0.41 -11.89 -3.08
CA ALA A 102 -0.57 -12.97 -2.93
C ALA A 102 -0.39 -14.06 -4.00
N LEU A 103 -0.06 -13.68 -5.25
CA LEU A 103 0.23 -14.63 -6.32
C LEU A 103 1.50 -15.44 -6.03
N VAL A 104 2.58 -14.80 -5.55
CA VAL A 104 3.81 -15.50 -5.16
C VAL A 104 3.53 -16.53 -4.06
N LEU A 105 2.78 -16.13 -3.03
CA LEU A 105 2.40 -17.02 -1.93
C LEU A 105 1.44 -18.13 -2.39
N LEU A 106 0.54 -17.84 -3.33
CA LEU A 106 -0.38 -18.83 -3.90
C LEU A 106 0.39 -19.90 -4.66
N VAL A 107 1.30 -19.50 -5.56
CA VAL A 107 2.14 -20.45 -6.31
C VAL A 107 2.96 -21.31 -5.34
N ALA A 108 3.54 -20.72 -4.30
CA ALA A 108 4.25 -21.45 -3.26
C ALA A 108 3.37 -22.52 -2.57
N SER A 109 2.14 -22.14 -2.21
CA SER A 109 1.19 -23.07 -1.59
C SER A 109 0.77 -24.21 -2.51
N LEU A 110 0.58 -23.94 -3.81
CA LEU A 110 0.13 -24.93 -4.81
C LEU A 110 1.23 -25.93 -5.18
N VAL A 111 2.49 -25.49 -5.19
CA VAL A 111 3.66 -26.34 -5.47
C VAL A 111 4.09 -27.12 -4.21
N GLY A 112 3.48 -26.84 -3.05
CA GLY A 112 3.81 -27.50 -1.79
C GLY A 112 5.21 -27.14 -1.30
N SER A 113 5.63 -25.88 -1.46
CA SER A 113 6.99 -25.47 -1.08
C SER A 113 7.18 -25.54 0.45
N GLU A 114 8.05 -26.44 0.89
CA GLU A 114 8.39 -26.63 2.30
C GLU A 114 9.81 -26.11 2.61
N GLY A 115 10.08 -25.92 3.90
CA GLY A 115 11.39 -25.49 4.41
C GLY A 115 11.91 -24.22 3.72
N THR A 116 13.11 -24.31 3.15
CA THR A 116 13.80 -23.20 2.50
C THR A 116 13.02 -22.60 1.33
N ALA A 117 12.30 -23.42 0.56
CA ALA A 117 11.55 -22.94 -0.61
C ALA A 117 10.35 -22.07 -0.21
N GLY A 118 9.65 -22.45 0.87
CA GLY A 118 8.57 -21.62 1.44
C GLY A 118 9.09 -20.29 1.99
N ALA A 119 10.24 -20.31 2.67
CA ALA A 119 10.90 -19.11 3.17
C ALA A 119 11.33 -18.16 2.04
N VAL A 120 11.89 -18.69 0.95
CA VAL A 120 12.26 -17.90 -0.24
C VAL A 120 11.02 -17.28 -0.87
N ALA A 121 9.92 -18.02 -1.02
CA ALA A 121 8.68 -17.47 -1.56
C ALA A 121 8.12 -16.33 -0.70
N GLN A 122 8.14 -16.50 0.63
CA GLN A 122 7.72 -15.44 1.56
C GLN A 122 8.63 -14.22 1.48
N LEU A 123 9.95 -14.41 1.36
CA LEU A 123 10.92 -13.33 1.17
C LEU A 123 10.67 -12.57 -0.14
N VAL A 124 10.46 -13.29 -1.25
CA VAL A 124 10.13 -12.69 -2.55
C VAL A 124 8.82 -11.90 -2.46
N ALA A 125 7.79 -12.47 -1.82
CA ALA A 125 6.51 -11.78 -1.60
C ALA A 125 6.67 -10.52 -0.75
N ALA A 126 7.56 -10.51 0.25
CA ALA A 126 7.88 -9.35 1.08
C ALA A 126 8.72 -8.30 0.31
N LEU A 127 9.59 -8.74 -0.59
CA LEU A 127 10.44 -7.84 -1.37
C LEU A 127 9.62 -6.99 -2.36
N VAL A 128 8.52 -7.53 -2.89
CA VAL A 128 7.64 -6.82 -3.83
C VAL A 128 7.15 -5.45 -3.28
N PRO A 129 6.50 -5.34 -2.10
CA PRO A 129 6.09 -4.06 -1.56
C PRO A 129 7.28 -3.15 -1.21
N VAL A 130 8.44 -3.70 -0.83
CA VAL A 130 9.67 -2.92 -0.59
C VAL A 130 10.15 -2.26 -1.88
N VAL A 131 10.24 -3.01 -2.98
CA VAL A 131 10.63 -2.49 -4.29
C VAL A 131 9.64 -1.43 -4.78
N ARG A 132 8.35 -1.68 -4.57
CA ARG A 132 7.30 -0.70 -4.85
C ARG A 132 7.48 0.59 -4.05
N LEU A 133 7.72 0.48 -2.74
CA LEU A 133 7.97 1.63 -1.86
C LEU A 133 9.21 2.42 -2.31
N ALA A 134 10.31 1.74 -2.65
CA ALA A 134 11.52 2.39 -3.19
C ALA A 134 11.24 3.12 -4.51
N GLY A 135 10.41 2.52 -5.39
CA GLY A 135 9.96 3.13 -6.64
C GLY A 135 9.01 4.33 -6.47
N THR A 136 8.44 4.55 -5.28
CA THR A 136 7.52 5.68 -5.01
C THR A 136 8.23 7.03 -5.19
N GLY A 137 9.53 7.12 -4.87
CA GLY A 137 10.32 8.34 -5.12
C GLY A 137 10.37 8.70 -6.60
N SER A 138 10.47 7.68 -7.48
CA SER A 138 10.47 7.83 -8.93
C SER A 138 9.09 8.19 -9.47
N VAL A 139 8.02 7.61 -8.91
CA VAL A 139 6.63 7.87 -9.32
C VAL A 139 6.18 9.26 -8.88
N THR A 140 6.49 9.67 -7.64
CA THR A 140 6.17 11.00 -7.12
C THR A 140 6.97 12.09 -7.82
N ALA A 141 8.24 11.83 -8.17
CA ALA A 141 9.05 12.73 -9.00
C ALA A 141 8.49 12.96 -10.41
N ARG A 142 7.80 11.97 -10.98
CA ARG A 142 7.14 12.09 -12.29
C ARG A 142 5.79 12.78 -12.22
N MET A 143 5.14 12.80 -11.05
CA MET A 143 3.80 13.37 -10.87
C MET A 143 3.81 14.80 -10.30
N ALA A 144 4.86 15.20 -9.58
CA ALA A 144 5.04 16.58 -9.12
C ALA A 144 5.98 17.33 -10.08
N ALA A 145 5.58 18.51 -10.54
CA ALA A 145 6.41 19.41 -11.36
C ALA A 145 7.71 19.93 -10.67
N GLY A 146 8.09 19.36 -9.51
CA GLY A 146 9.23 19.76 -8.68
C GLY A 146 10.25 18.65 -8.38
N GLY A 147 10.18 17.48 -9.03
CA GLY A 147 11.18 16.41 -8.90
C GLY A 147 11.15 15.63 -7.56
N PRO A 148 12.01 14.61 -7.41
CA PRO A 148 11.98 13.70 -6.26
C PRO A 148 12.37 14.42 -4.96
N SER A 149 11.45 14.48 -3.99
CA SER A 149 11.79 14.98 -2.65
C SER A 149 12.59 13.92 -1.90
N ARG A 150 13.86 14.24 -1.58
CA ARG A 150 14.75 13.39 -0.77
C ARG A 150 14.10 12.96 0.56
N SER A 151 13.27 13.81 1.18
CA SER A 151 12.62 13.47 2.44
C SER A 151 11.58 12.35 2.29
N ALA A 152 10.83 12.31 1.18
CA ALA A 152 9.86 11.24 0.92
C ALA A 152 10.54 9.88 0.70
N PHE A 153 11.71 9.88 0.05
CA PHE A 153 12.55 8.70 -0.08
C PHE A 153 13.04 8.20 1.28
N TRP A 154 13.59 9.09 2.11
CA TRP A 154 14.08 8.72 3.45
C TRP A 154 12.96 8.25 4.39
N SER A 155 11.75 8.80 4.27
CA SER A 155 10.59 8.31 5.02
C SER A 155 10.16 6.91 4.59
N ALA A 156 10.17 6.61 3.29
CA ALA A 156 9.87 5.26 2.78
C ALA A 156 10.95 4.25 3.20
N VAL A 157 12.23 4.66 3.17
CA VAL A 157 13.36 3.86 3.68
C VAL A 157 13.19 3.59 5.17
N GLY A 158 12.86 4.60 5.98
CA GLY A 158 12.62 4.44 7.41
C GLY A 158 11.49 3.44 7.69
N LEU A 159 10.42 3.48 6.90
CA LEU A 159 9.28 2.57 7.04
C LEU A 159 9.63 1.14 6.61
N ALA A 160 10.44 0.98 5.56
CA ALA A 160 10.96 -0.32 5.13
C ALA A 160 11.92 -0.91 6.19
N VAL A 161 12.77 -0.07 6.81
CA VAL A 161 13.65 -0.47 7.91
C VAL A 161 12.83 -0.90 9.12
N ALA A 162 11.79 -0.16 9.50
CA ALA A 162 10.91 -0.53 10.59
C ALA A 162 10.18 -1.87 10.31
N GLY A 163 9.63 -2.05 9.10
CA GLY A 163 9.01 -3.32 8.69
C GLY A 163 9.99 -4.49 8.69
N SER A 164 11.23 -4.26 8.27
CA SER A 164 12.31 -5.25 8.31
C SER A 164 12.71 -5.59 9.75
N LEU A 165 12.78 -4.59 10.64
CA LEU A 165 13.10 -4.79 12.05
C LEU A 165 12.04 -5.65 12.75
N ILE A 166 10.75 -5.40 12.46
CA ILE A 166 9.63 -6.22 12.97
C ILE A 166 9.76 -7.67 12.47
N ALA A 167 10.13 -7.87 11.20
CA ALA A 167 10.36 -9.20 10.64
C ALA A 167 11.48 -9.94 11.37
N VAL A 168 12.61 -9.26 11.61
CA VAL A 168 13.77 -9.81 12.32
C VAL A 168 13.40 -10.17 13.76
N VAL A 169 12.71 -9.28 14.48
CA VAL A 169 12.24 -9.55 15.85
C VAL A 169 11.34 -10.77 15.88
N LYS A 170 10.40 -10.90 14.95
CA LYS A 170 9.54 -12.08 14.85
C LYS A 170 10.36 -13.34 14.62
N VAL A 171 11.29 -13.34 13.65
CA VAL A 171 12.16 -14.50 13.40
C VAL A 171 12.93 -14.91 14.65
N LEU A 172 13.45 -13.95 15.42
CA LEU A 172 14.14 -14.22 16.69
C LEU A 172 13.22 -14.73 17.81
N LEU A 173 11.93 -14.42 17.77
CA LEU A 173 10.94 -14.86 18.78
C LEU A 173 10.21 -16.14 18.38
N THR A 174 10.26 -16.55 17.11
CA THR A 174 9.63 -17.79 16.61
C THR A 174 10.65 -18.92 16.39
N HIS A 175 11.93 -18.64 16.64
CA HIS A 175 13.00 -19.62 16.86
C HIS A 175 13.34 -19.69 18.35
#